data_AF-A0A6I5VJM9-F1
#
_entry.id   AF-A0A6I5VJM9-F1
#
_cell.length_a   1.000
_cell.length_b   1.000
_cell.length_c   1.000
_cell.angle_alpha   90.00
_cell.angle_beta   90.00
_cell.angle_gamma   90.00
#
_symmetry.space_group_name_H-M   'P 1'
#
loop_
_entity.id
_entity.type
_entity.pdbx_description
1 polymer ?
#
loop_
_entity_poly.entity_id
_entity_poly.type
_entity_poly.pdbx_seq_one_letter_code
_entity_poly.pdbx_strand_id
1 'polypeptide(L)'
;MALAEFLGALRRRWYLLMAGLLITGALGYGAAVASPPTYTARGLVLLLPSQETLKTTSNPLLALDGLDLPGRVLVAYYASADARAQMEAAAPTASIDVSIDDSTGGPVIAVDVEDTTAEGTLKALNYAVSSIPPQSRENPGEGRRPDGK
;
A
#
# COMPACT_ATOMS: atom_id res chain seq x y z
N MET A 1 -45.59 -19.20 30.03
CA MET A 1 -45.39 -18.68 31.40
C MET A 1 -43.95 -18.22 31.67
N ALA A 2 -42.91 -18.92 31.19
CA ALA A 2 -41.51 -18.57 31.47
C ALA A 2 -41.07 -17.13 31.11
N LEU A 3 -41.53 -16.56 29.99
CA LEU A 3 -41.08 -15.22 29.55
C LEU A 3 -41.59 -14.08 30.45
N ALA A 4 -42.82 -14.18 30.94
CA ALA A 4 -43.42 -13.17 31.81
C ALA A 4 -42.77 -13.15 33.20
N GLU A 5 -42.38 -14.32 33.72
CA GLU A 5 -41.63 -14.42 34.97
C GLU A 5 -40.20 -13.88 34.83
N PHE A 6 -39.54 -14.15 33.71
CA PHE A 6 -38.22 -13.60 33.40
C PHE A 6 -38.24 -12.07 33.31
N LEU A 7 -39.20 -11.48 32.58
CA LEU A 7 -39.40 -10.03 32.51
C LEU A 7 -39.76 -9.42 33.88
N GLY A 8 -40.56 -10.12 34.69
CA GLY A 8 -40.89 -9.70 36.05
C GLY A 8 -39.67 -9.65 36.96
N ALA A 9 -38.80 -10.65 36.88
CA ALA A 9 -37.52 -10.69 37.61
C ALA A 9 -36.56 -9.59 37.15
N LEU A 10 -36.50 -9.33 35.84
CA LEU A 10 -35.67 -8.29 35.23
C LEU A 10 -36.11 -6.88 35.68
N ARG A 11 -37.42 -6.63 35.75
CA ARG A 11 -37.99 -5.37 36.27
C ARG A 11 -37.67 -5.14 37.75
N ARG A 12 -37.69 -6.21 38.56
CA ARG A 12 -37.39 -6.14 40.00
C ARG A 12 -35.89 -5.94 40.29
N ARG A 13 -35.03 -6.37 39.37
CA ARG A 13 -33.56 -6.26 39.46
C ARG A 13 -32.98 -5.42 38.32
N TRP A 14 -33.62 -4.29 38.00
CA TRP A 14 -33.22 -3.41 36.90
C TRP A 14 -31.76 -2.93 37.01
N TYR A 15 -31.23 -2.81 38.23
CA TYR A 15 -29.83 -2.47 38.47
C TYR A 15 -28.85 -3.48 37.88
N LEU A 16 -29.18 -4.78 37.86
CA LEU A 16 -28.34 -5.81 37.23
C LEU A 16 -28.31 -5.66 35.71
N LEU A 17 -29.44 -5.29 35.12
CA LEU A 17 -29.57 -4.98 33.70
C LEU A 17 -28.68 -3.77 33.34
N MET A 18 -28.78 -2.69 34.10
CA MET A 18 -27.98 -1.48 33.89
C MET A 18 -26.49 -1.74 34.13
N ALA A 19 -26.13 -2.47 35.18
CA ALA A 19 -24.74 -2.84 35.45
C ALA A 19 -24.17 -3.71 34.31
N GLY A 20 -24.92 -4.71 33.84
CA GLY A 20 -24.54 -5.51 32.67
C GLY A 20 -24.36 -4.66 31.42
N LEU A 21 -25.31 -3.77 31.13
CA LEU A 21 -25.25 -2.86 29.99
C LEU A 21 -24.02 -1.94 30.06
N LEU A 22 -23.72 -1.38 31.22
CA LEU A 22 -22.54 -0.54 31.44
C LEU A 22 -21.23 -1.31 31.26
N ILE A 23 -21.15 -2.53 31.82
CA ILE A 23 -19.97 -3.39 31.67
C ILE A 23 -19.78 -3.75 30.19
N THR A 24 -20.83 -4.17 29.49
CA THR A 24 -20.76 -4.49 28.06
C THR A 24 -20.38 -3.27 27.24
N GLY A 25 -20.94 -2.09 27.52
CA GLY A 25 -20.58 -0.85 26.86
C GLY A 25 -19.13 -0.44 27.10
N ALA A 26 -18.64 -0.56 28.34
CA ALA A 26 -17.25 -0.27 28.69
C ALA A 26 -16.27 -1.23 28.03
N LEU A 27 -16.59 -2.53 27.98
CA LEU A 27 -15.79 -3.53 27.28
C LEU A 27 -15.77 -3.28 25.76
N GLY A 28 -16.92 -2.98 25.16
CA GLY A 28 -17.02 -2.67 23.74
C GLY A 28 -16.23 -1.41 23.36
N TYR A 29 -16.35 -0.35 24.16
CA TYR A 29 -15.57 0.87 23.97
C TYR A 29 -14.07 0.63 24.17
N GLY A 30 -13.68 -0.11 25.21
CA GLY A 30 -12.29 -0.47 25.46
C GLY A 30 -11.67 -1.26 24.31
N ALA A 31 -12.42 -2.21 23.74
CA ALA A 31 -11.99 -2.96 22.56
C ALA A 31 -11.84 -2.06 21.32
N ALA A 32 -12.78 -1.13 21.10
CA ALA A 32 -12.74 -0.20 19.98
C ALA A 32 -11.54 0.76 20.03
N VAL A 33 -11.16 1.21 21.24
CA VAL A 33 -9.96 2.06 21.42
C VAL A 33 -8.66 1.25 21.31
N ALA A 34 -8.66 -0.01 21.76
CA ALA A 34 -7.48 -0.87 21.69
C ALA A 34 -7.16 -1.37 20.27
N SER A 35 -8.15 -1.40 19.38
CA SER A 35 -8.02 -1.85 17.99
C SER A 35 -8.35 -0.71 17.02
N PRO A 36 -7.44 0.26 16.83
CA PRO A 36 -7.66 1.32 15.86
C PRO A 36 -7.88 0.76 14.45
N PRO A 37 -8.66 1.46 13.60
CA PRO A 37 -8.91 1.04 12.24
C PRO A 37 -7.63 1.11 11.39
N THR A 38 -7.38 0.06 10.60
CA THR A 38 -6.33 0.03 9.58
C THR A 38 -6.93 0.42 8.24
N TYR A 39 -6.29 1.39 7.56
CA TYR A 39 -6.62 1.83 6.22
C TYR A 39 -5.55 1.33 5.26
N THR A 40 -5.98 0.76 4.14
CA THR A 40 -5.09 0.19 3.13
C THR A 40 -5.25 0.91 1.79
N ALA A 41 -4.15 1.12 1.08
CA ALA A 41 -4.14 1.64 -0.27
C ALA A 41 -3.11 0.88 -1.11
N ARG A 42 -3.47 0.61 -2.37
CA ARG A 42 -2.62 -0.13 -3.31
C ARG A 42 -2.38 0.69 -4.56
N GLY A 43 -1.11 0.86 -4.92
CA GLY A 43 -0.68 1.44 -6.19
C GLY A 43 -0.08 0.38 -7.09
N LEU A 44 -0.37 0.45 -8.39
CA LEU A 44 0.21 -0.43 -9.41
C LEU A 44 1.08 0.41 -10.36
N VAL A 45 2.36 0.04 -10.48
CA VAL A 45 3.33 0.71 -11.34
C VAL A 45 3.77 -0.27 -12.43
N LEU A 46 3.41 0.03 -13.67
CA LEU A 46 3.82 -0.76 -14.83
C LEU A 46 5.25 -0.39 -15.25
N LEU A 47 6.13 -1.37 -15.37
CA LEU A 47 7.45 -1.18 -15.95
C LEU A 47 7.33 -1.17 -17.46
N LEU A 48 7.92 -0.14 -18.07
CA LEU A 48 7.99 -0.01 -19.52
C LEU A 48 9.43 -0.23 -19.99
N PRO A 49 9.62 -0.92 -21.13
CA PRO A 49 10.94 -1.07 -21.72
C PRO A 49 11.41 0.29 -22.27
N SER A 50 12.73 0.45 -22.35
CA SER A 50 13.33 1.68 -22.90
C SER A 50 12.99 1.85 -24.39
N GLN A 51 13.01 3.09 -24.88
CA GLN A 51 12.68 3.39 -26.27
C GLN A 51 13.65 2.73 -27.27
N GLU A 52 14.90 2.49 -26.89
CA GLU A 52 15.88 1.82 -27.74
C GLU A 52 15.55 0.32 -27.94
N THR A 53 15.05 -0.34 -26.89
CA THR A 53 14.58 -1.73 -26.98
C THR A 53 13.31 -1.82 -27.82
N LEU A 54 12.43 -0.81 -27.75
CA LEU A 54 11.23 -0.71 -28.59
C LEU A 54 11.55 -0.50 -30.08
N LYS A 55 12.62 0.22 -30.43
CA LYS A 55 13.06 0.38 -31.83
C LYS A 55 13.60 -0.91 -32.44
N THR A 56 14.19 -1.76 -31.61
CA THR A 56 14.80 -3.03 -32.04
C THR A 56 13.77 -4.16 -32.14
N THR A 57 12.66 -4.06 -31.40
CA THR A 57 11.65 -5.12 -31.29
C THR A 57 10.38 -4.75 -32.05
N SER A 58 9.98 -5.54 -33.06
CA SER A 58 8.73 -5.31 -33.80
C SER A 58 7.46 -5.51 -32.97
N ASN A 59 7.51 -6.28 -31.88
CA ASN A 59 6.39 -6.47 -30.95
C ASN A 59 6.74 -5.95 -29.54
N PRO A 60 6.14 -4.84 -29.08
CA PRO A 60 6.39 -4.25 -27.77
C PRO A 60 6.09 -5.19 -26.59
N LEU A 61 5.16 -6.14 -26.75
CA LEU A 61 4.80 -7.08 -25.70
C LEU A 61 5.93 -8.08 -25.43
N LEU A 62 6.73 -8.44 -26.45
CA LEU A 62 7.92 -9.29 -26.26
C LEU A 62 9.00 -8.59 -25.43
N ALA A 63 9.06 -7.26 -25.49
CA ALA A 63 10.02 -6.48 -24.71
C ALA A 63 9.63 -6.36 -23.22
N LEU A 64 8.38 -6.72 -22.85
CA LEU A 64 7.93 -6.77 -21.45
C LEU A 64 8.41 -8.02 -20.71
N ASP A 65 8.58 -9.15 -21.42
CA ASP A 65 9.02 -10.43 -20.84
C ASP A 65 10.42 -10.32 -20.21
N GLY A 66 11.28 -9.47 -20.77
CA GLY A 66 12.62 -9.21 -20.24
C GLY A 66 12.69 -8.33 -18.99
N LEU A 67 11.57 -7.81 -18.50
CA LEU A 67 11.54 -6.84 -17.39
C LEU A 67 11.31 -7.46 -16.01
N ASP A 68 11.06 -8.77 -15.92
CA ASP A 68 10.89 -9.47 -14.64
C ASP A 68 12.15 -9.36 -13.76
N LEU A 69 13.33 -9.60 -14.32
CA LEU A 69 14.60 -9.50 -13.59
C LEU A 69 14.89 -8.06 -13.09
N PRO A 70 14.81 -7.01 -13.95
CA PRO A 70 14.87 -5.61 -13.48
C PRO A 70 13.84 -5.28 -12.39
N GLY A 71 12.60 -5.76 -12.53
CA GLY A 71 11.54 -5.57 -11.54
C GLY A 71 11.90 -6.18 -10.18
N ARG A 72 12.45 -7.41 -10.18
CA ARG A 72 12.91 -8.09 -8.94
C ARG A 72 14.05 -7.34 -8.26
N VAL A 73 14.99 -6.79 -9.04
CA VAL A 73 16.09 -5.99 -8.48
C VAL A 73 15.56 -4.73 -7.81
N LEU A 74 14.57 -4.08 -8.43
CA LEU A 74 13.93 -2.89 -7.86
C LEU A 74 13.18 -3.22 -6.56
N VAL A 75 12.40 -4.30 -6.55
CA VAL A 75 11.74 -4.81 -5.33
C VAL A 75 12.76 -5.15 -4.24
N ALA A 76 13.86 -5.82 -4.59
CA ALA A 76 14.92 -6.14 -3.65
C ALA A 76 15.60 -4.88 -3.06
N TYR A 77 15.72 -3.82 -3.86
CA TYR A 77 16.19 -2.52 -3.38
C TYR A 77 15.23 -1.93 -2.34
N TYR A 78 13.92 -1.93 -2.60
CA TYR A 78 12.93 -1.41 -1.65
C TYR A 78 12.77 -2.29 -0.39
N ALA A 79 13.08 -3.58 -0.48
CA ALA A 79 13.14 -4.47 0.66
C ALA A 79 14.39 -4.26 1.56
N SER A 80 15.39 -3.50 1.08
CA SER A 80 16.62 -3.24 1.84
C SER A 80 16.37 -2.38 3.08
N ALA A 81 17.20 -2.53 4.11
CA ALA A 81 17.09 -1.77 5.36
C ALA A 81 17.18 -0.25 5.13
N ASP A 82 18.03 0.19 4.20
CA ASP A 82 18.21 1.62 3.89
C ASP A 82 16.98 2.23 3.20
N ALA A 83 16.37 1.50 2.26
CA ALA A 83 15.15 1.96 1.60
C ALA A 83 13.97 1.97 2.57
N ARG A 84 13.85 0.94 3.42
CA ARG A 84 12.83 0.89 4.49
C ARG A 84 13.00 2.02 5.49
N ALA A 85 14.23 2.31 5.93
CA ALA A 85 14.51 3.42 6.82
C ALA A 85 14.13 4.78 6.20
N GLN A 86 14.36 4.98 4.90
CA GLN A 86 13.93 6.19 4.20
C GLN A 86 12.40 6.30 4.11
N MET A 87 11.70 5.19 3.85
CA MET A 87 10.24 5.15 3.82
C MET A 87 9.63 5.39 5.21
N GLU A 88 10.17 4.77 6.26
CA GLU A 88 9.76 4.99 7.65
C GLU A 88 10.02 6.43 8.11
N ALA A 89 11.12 7.04 7.68
CA ALA A 89 11.40 8.45 7.98
C ALA A 89 10.38 9.41 7.34
N ALA A 90 9.88 9.08 6.14
CA ALA A 90 8.86 9.86 5.45
C ALA A 90 7.43 9.58 5.93
N ALA A 91 7.15 8.35 6.37
CA ALA A 91 5.83 7.90 6.83
C ALA A 91 5.95 6.98 8.07
N PRO A 92 6.21 7.52 9.27
CA PRO A 92 6.54 6.73 10.46
C PRO A 92 5.39 5.89 11.01
N THR A 93 4.15 6.21 10.64
CA THR A 93 2.94 5.47 11.04
C THR A 93 2.48 4.46 9.99
N ALA A 94 3.07 4.49 8.79
CA ALA A 94 2.64 3.67 7.67
C ALA A 94 3.55 2.46 7.49
N SER A 95 2.94 1.30 7.20
CA SER A 95 3.64 0.13 6.69
C SER A 95 3.60 0.18 5.17
N ILE A 96 4.76 0.05 4.51
CA ILE A 96 4.89 0.07 3.05
C ILE A 96 5.54 -1.23 2.61
N ASP A 97 4.86 -1.98 1.76
CA ASP A 97 5.36 -3.19 1.11
C ASP A 97 5.42 -2.97 -0.41
N VAL A 98 6.53 -3.38 -1.02
CA VAL A 98 6.77 -3.27 -2.46
C VAL A 98 7.02 -4.67 -3.00
N SER A 99 6.20 -5.12 -3.93
CA SER A 99 6.22 -6.48 -4.47
C SER A 99 5.94 -6.51 -5.98
N ILE A 100 6.19 -7.66 -6.62
CA ILE A 100 5.75 -7.89 -8.01
C ILE A 100 4.32 -8.42 -7.98
N ASP A 101 3.46 -7.88 -8.84
CA ASP A 101 2.09 -8.34 -8.97
C ASP A 101 1.98 -9.51 -9.96
N ASP A 102 2.13 -10.73 -9.43
CA ASP A 102 2.00 -11.99 -10.19
C ASP A 102 0.59 -12.22 -10.79
N SER A 103 -0.42 -11.47 -10.35
CA SER A 103 -1.78 -11.58 -10.91
C SER A 103 -1.92 -10.88 -12.26
N THR A 104 -0.99 -9.98 -12.57
CA THR A 104 -0.92 -9.31 -13.85
C THR A 104 0.05 -10.07 -14.75
N GLY A 105 -0.34 -10.36 -15.99
CA GLY A 105 0.51 -11.09 -16.95
C GLY A 105 1.71 -10.29 -17.48
N GLY A 106 2.27 -9.37 -16.67
CA GLY A 106 3.37 -8.49 -17.05
C GLY A 106 4.12 -7.92 -15.84
N PRO A 107 5.22 -7.19 -16.09
CA PRO A 107 6.12 -6.66 -15.06
C PRO A 107 5.49 -5.44 -14.36
N VAL A 108 4.54 -5.71 -13.46
CA VAL A 108 3.88 -4.69 -12.63
C VAL A 108 4.40 -4.78 -11.20
N ILE A 109 4.78 -3.65 -10.64
CA ILE A 109 5.12 -3.53 -9.22
C ILE A 109 3.87 -3.07 -8.47
N ALA A 110 3.50 -3.81 -7.44
CA ALA A 110 2.51 -3.41 -6.46
C ALA A 110 3.20 -2.69 -5.30
N VAL A 111 2.60 -1.59 -4.87
CA VAL A 111 2.96 -0.86 -3.66
C VAL A 111 1.74 -0.89 -2.75
N ASP A 112 1.81 -1.69 -1.69
CA ASP A 112 0.76 -1.83 -0.69
C ASP A 112 1.14 -0.98 0.53
N VAL A 113 0.23 -0.12 0.97
CA VAL A 113 0.43 0.79 2.09
C VAL A 113 -0.69 0.62 3.10
N GLU A 114 -0.31 0.49 4.37
CA GLU A 114 -1.24 0.44 5.49
C GLU A 114 -0.95 1.57 6.48
N ASP A 115 -1.98 2.27 6.96
CA ASP A 115 -1.84 3.32 7.99
C ASP A 115 -3.10 3.41 8.87
N THR A 116 -3.02 4.17 9.94
CA THR A 116 -4.11 4.46 10.89
C THR A 116 -5.10 5.52 10.40
N THR A 117 -4.78 6.23 9.30
CA THR A 117 -5.65 7.26 8.72
C THR A 117 -5.66 7.17 7.20
N ALA A 118 -6.82 7.37 6.57
CA ALA A 118 -6.96 7.32 5.11
C ALA A 118 -6.06 8.35 4.38
N GLU A 119 -5.91 9.55 4.93
CA GLU A 119 -5.05 10.59 4.34
C GLU A 119 -3.57 10.23 4.45
N GLY A 120 -3.15 9.67 5.59
CA GLY A 120 -1.80 9.16 5.79
C GLY A 120 -1.46 8.04 4.81
N THR A 121 -2.35 7.07 4.63
CA THR A 121 -2.19 5.97 3.68
C THR A 121 -1.98 6.49 2.25
N LEU A 122 -2.82 7.43 1.79
CA LEU A 122 -2.70 7.99 0.44
C LEU A 122 -1.45 8.85 0.26
N LYS A 123 -1.05 9.62 1.29
CA LYS A 123 0.17 10.43 1.26
C LYS A 123 1.42 9.55 1.20
N ALA A 124 1.47 8.50 2.00
CA ALA A 124 2.55 7.52 2.00
C ALA A 124 2.61 6.76 0.66
N LEU A 125 1.47 6.36 0.10
CA LEU A 125 1.41 5.74 -1.24
C LEU A 125 1.97 6.67 -2.31
N ASN A 126 1.53 7.94 -2.34
CA ASN A 126 2.03 8.92 -3.30
C ASN A 126 3.54 9.15 -3.17
N TYR A 127 4.05 9.19 -1.94
CA TYR A 127 5.49 9.27 -1.69
C TYR A 127 6.23 8.06 -2.25
N ALA A 128 5.78 6.84 -1.91
CA ALA A 128 6.39 5.60 -2.38
C ALA A 128 6.41 5.52 -3.91
N VAL A 129 5.29 5.82 -4.57
CA VAL A 129 5.20 5.85 -6.04
C VAL A 129 6.10 6.93 -6.65
N SER A 130 6.20 8.12 -6.02
CA SER A 130 7.07 9.19 -6.52
C SER A 130 8.57 8.91 -6.34
N SER A 131 8.93 8.03 -5.40
CA SER A 131 10.31 7.59 -5.19
C SER A 131 10.76 6.60 -6.28
N ILE A 132 9.82 5.89 -6.89
CA ILE A 132 10.11 4.99 -8.01
C ILE A 132 10.52 5.89 -9.19
N PRO A 133 11.76 5.75 -9.70
CA PRO A 133 12.25 6.64 -10.74
C PRO A 133 11.26 6.67 -11.91
N PRO A 134 10.76 7.85 -12.32
CA PRO A 134 10.01 7.93 -13.55
C PRO A 134 10.91 7.43 -14.68
N GLN A 135 10.35 6.66 -15.61
CA GLN A 135 11.04 6.38 -16.88
C GLN A 135 11.28 7.73 -17.55
N SER A 136 12.49 8.28 -17.38
CA SER A 136 12.87 9.52 -18.01
C SER A 136 12.69 9.33 -19.51
N ARG A 137 11.85 10.17 -20.11
CA ARG A 137 11.85 10.35 -21.56
C ARG A 137 13.18 11.00 -21.87
N GLU A 138 14.24 10.20 -21.98
CA GLU A 138 15.51 10.67 -22.48
C GLU A 138 15.25 11.22 -23.88
N ASN A 139 15.35 12.54 -23.99
CA ASN A 139 15.09 13.27 -25.22
C ASN A 139 16.31 13.02 -26.12
N PRO A 140 16.20 12.28 -27.25
CA PRO A 140 17.37 11.85 -28.02
C PRO A 140 18.13 12.97 -28.76
N GLY A 141 17.88 14.24 -28.41
CA GLY A 141 18.40 15.42 -29.10
C GLY A 141 19.68 16.03 -28.52
N GLU A 142 20.06 15.73 -27.27
CA GLU A 142 21.16 16.43 -26.57
C GLU A 142 22.50 15.66 -26.60
N GLY A 143 22.68 14.79 -27.60
CA GLY A 143 23.81 13.87 -27.70
C GLY A 143 24.58 13.96 -29.01
N ARG A 144 24.62 15.13 -29.68
CA ARG A 144 25.57 15.35 -30.80
C ARG A 144 25.70 16.82 -31.22
N ARG A 145 26.78 17.49 -30.79
CA ARG A 145 27.57 18.38 -31.68
C ARG A 145 29.06 18.31 -31.38
N PRO A 146 29.77 17.53 -32.20
CA PRO A 146 31.18 17.60 -32.52
C PRO A 146 31.91 18.88 -32.90
N ASP A 147 31.29 20.00 -33.30
CA ASP A 147 31.93 20.75 -34.40
C ASP A 147 32.25 22.22 -34.08
N GLY A 148 33.52 22.45 -33.73
CA GLY A 148 34.40 23.46 -34.32
C GLY A 148 34.02 24.94 -34.29
N LYS A 149 34.77 25.71 -33.48
CA LYS A 149 35.63 26.81 -33.95
C LYS A 149 36.86 26.96 -33.06
#